data_AF-A0A9W8AER9-F1
#
_entry.id   AF-A0A9W8AER9-F1
#
_cell.length_a   1.000
_cell.length_b   1.000
_cell.length_c   1.000
_cell.angle_alpha   90.00
_cell.angle_beta   90.00
_cell.angle_gamma   90.00
#
_symmetry.space_group_name_H-M   'P 1'
#
loop_
_entity.id
_entity.type
_entity.pdbx_description
1 polymer ?
#
loop_
_entity_poly.entity_id
_entity_poly.type
_entity_poly.pdbx_seq_one_letter_code
_entity_poly.pdbx_strand_id
1 'polypeptide(L)'
;MTAGAKSIFSGSNPIAVPSPIPTGYDGTALFIVQAAIIICFCRLLNVGMSRIRQPMVIAEVIGGILLGPSVMGRIPNFSSTIFPPPSLPFLGLVANVGLVFFLFMVGLELDIRSLKKNIHRSFIISLAGMALPFGSGIGVSYALYQLLGTDHDVPFSSFLLFLGVAMAITAFPVLARILTELKLLRTFVGSITLSAAAIDDVTSWCLLALVVAIVNAGSGIIILWVILCTIGFVLLMLLVGRPLMYKFLVYTNSFEN
;
A
#
# COMPACT_ATOMS: atom_id res chain seq x y z
N MET A 1 5.97 -25.71 28.80
CA MET A 1 7.33 -25.54 29.37
C MET A 1 8.10 -24.59 28.46
N THR A 2 8.60 -23.52 29.08
CA THR A 2 9.19 -22.29 28.54
C THR A 2 9.95 -22.40 27.21
N ALA A 3 9.37 -21.85 26.14
CA ALA A 3 10.08 -21.46 24.93
C ALA A 3 10.92 -20.22 25.24
N GLY A 4 12.06 -20.43 25.91
CA GLY A 4 13.02 -19.37 26.19
C GLY A 4 13.58 -18.82 24.88
N ALA A 5 13.54 -17.49 24.73
CA ALA A 5 14.24 -16.79 23.66
C ALA A 5 15.72 -17.19 23.69
N LYS A 6 16.15 -17.97 22.70
CA LYS A 6 17.54 -18.41 22.56
C LYS A 6 18.38 -17.19 22.16
N SER A 7 19.08 -16.63 23.14
CA SER A 7 20.05 -15.56 22.98
C SER A 7 21.45 -16.17 22.80
N ILE A 8 22.36 -15.43 22.15
CA ILE A 8 23.76 -15.82 21.86
C ILE A 8 24.49 -16.32 23.12
N PHE A 9 24.13 -15.81 24.31
CA PHE A 9 24.69 -16.22 25.60
C PHE A 9 24.22 -17.60 26.10
N SER A 10 23.22 -18.20 25.47
CA SER A 10 22.72 -19.56 25.76
C SER A 10 23.40 -20.63 24.90
N GLY A 11 24.46 -20.29 24.15
CA GLY A 11 25.18 -21.23 23.28
C GLY A 11 24.46 -21.57 21.97
N SER A 12 23.41 -20.83 21.62
CA SER A 12 22.77 -20.96 20.31
C SER A 12 23.59 -20.21 19.25
N ASN A 13 23.99 -20.93 18.20
CA ASN A 13 24.76 -20.41 17.09
C ASN A 13 23.92 -19.38 16.29
N PRO A 14 24.33 -18.11 16.17
CA PRO A 14 23.57 -17.07 15.48
C PRO A 14 23.48 -17.28 13.95
N ILE A 15 24.22 -18.27 13.42
CA ILE A 15 24.20 -18.67 12.01
C ILE A 15 23.31 -19.91 11.79
N ALA A 16 22.83 -20.55 12.86
CA ALA A 16 21.90 -21.67 12.72
C ALA A 16 20.53 -21.17 12.28
N VAL A 17 20.26 -21.31 10.98
CA VAL A 17 18.96 -21.07 10.35
C VAL A 17 17.93 -21.97 11.06
N PRO A 18 16.86 -21.43 11.66
CA PRO A 18 15.78 -22.26 12.16
C PRO A 18 15.13 -22.91 10.94
N SER A 19 15.35 -24.22 10.79
CA SER A 19 14.75 -25.18 9.85
C SER A 19 14.37 -24.65 8.46
N PRO A 20 14.95 -25.22 7.40
CA PRO A 20 14.88 -24.67 6.06
C PRO A 20 13.43 -24.64 5.58
N ILE A 21 13.11 -23.62 4.78
CA ILE A 21 12.07 -23.73 3.76
C ILE A 21 12.23 -25.13 3.13
N PRO A 22 11.17 -25.94 2.91
CA PRO A 22 11.31 -27.36 2.53
C PRO A 22 12.06 -27.66 1.22
N THR A 23 12.72 -26.68 0.60
CA THR A 23 13.36 -26.72 -0.70
C THR A 23 14.89 -26.58 -0.68
N GLY A 24 15.56 -26.42 0.46
CA GLY A 24 17.02 -26.50 0.54
C GLY A 24 17.80 -25.33 -0.10
N TYR A 25 17.16 -24.17 -0.31
CA TYR A 25 17.79 -22.96 -0.83
C TYR A 25 18.11 -21.96 0.28
N ASP A 26 19.27 -21.30 0.19
CA ASP A 26 19.58 -20.10 0.95
C ASP A 26 18.58 -18.99 0.59
N GLY A 27 17.77 -18.53 1.56
CA GLY A 27 16.69 -17.56 1.31
C GLY A 27 17.14 -16.24 0.66
N THR A 28 18.40 -15.85 0.88
CA THR A 28 19.03 -14.68 0.25
C THR A 28 19.32 -14.91 -1.24
N ALA A 29 19.85 -16.07 -1.61
CA ALA A 29 20.14 -16.41 -3.02
C ALA A 29 18.84 -16.48 -3.83
N LEU A 30 17.80 -17.10 -3.28
CA LEU A 30 16.48 -17.16 -3.89
C LEU A 30 15.91 -15.75 -4.11
N PHE A 31 16.01 -14.87 -3.11
CA PHE A 31 15.57 -13.49 -3.22
C PHE A 31 16.30 -12.72 -4.35
N ILE A 32 17.62 -12.87 -4.46
CA ILE A 32 18.40 -12.20 -5.53
C ILE A 32 17.92 -12.67 -6.90
N VAL A 33 17.68 -13.98 -7.07
CA VAL A 33 17.16 -14.54 -8.32
C VAL A 33 15.75 -13.99 -8.62
N GLN A 34 14.86 -13.97 -7.63
CA GLN A 34 13.52 -13.40 -7.77
C GLN A 34 13.57 -11.93 -8.18
N ALA A 35 14.37 -11.11 -7.49
CA ALA A 35 14.52 -9.70 -7.79
C ALA A 35 15.11 -9.48 -9.20
N ALA A 36 16.12 -10.26 -9.59
CA ALA A 36 16.71 -10.19 -10.93
C ALA A 36 15.68 -10.51 -12.03
N ILE A 37 14.89 -11.57 -11.84
CA ILE A 37 13.82 -11.95 -12.77
C ILE A 37 12.77 -10.85 -12.86
N ILE A 38 12.26 -10.35 -11.72
CA ILE A 38 11.25 -9.29 -11.68
C ILE A 38 11.78 -8.04 -12.39
N ILE A 39 12.97 -7.55 -12.04
CA ILE A 39 13.54 -6.32 -12.60
C ILE A 39 13.79 -6.48 -14.11
N CYS A 40 14.41 -7.59 -14.53
CA CYS A 40 14.71 -7.84 -15.94
C CYS A 40 13.42 -7.92 -16.76
N PHE A 41 12.44 -8.69 -16.28
CA PHE A 41 11.17 -8.89 -16.96
C PHE A 41 10.36 -7.59 -17.08
N CYS A 42 10.22 -6.84 -15.99
CA CYS A 42 9.54 -5.54 -16.01
C CYS A 42 10.24 -4.53 -16.93
N ARG A 43 11.57 -4.52 -16.97
CA ARG A 43 12.32 -3.65 -17.90
C ARG A 43 12.12 -4.04 -19.35
N LEU A 44 12.12 -5.33 -19.68
CA LEU A 44 11.83 -5.83 -21.02
C LEU A 44 10.42 -5.44 -21.47
N LEU A 45 9.42 -5.61 -20.60
CA LEU A 45 8.05 -5.15 -20.87
C LEU A 45 7.99 -3.64 -21.09
N ASN A 46 8.72 -2.85 -20.29
CA ASN A 46 8.76 -1.41 -20.43
C ASN A 46 9.32 -0.95 -21.79
N VAL A 47 10.24 -1.70 -22.41
CA VAL A 47 10.72 -1.38 -23.77
C VAL A 47 9.58 -1.41 -24.79
N GLY A 48 8.63 -2.35 -24.65
CA GLY A 48 7.43 -2.40 -25.49
C GLY A 48 6.41 -1.33 -25.09
N MET A 49 6.11 -1.21 -23.80
CA MET A 49 5.08 -0.32 -23.28
C MET A 49 5.42 1.16 -23.44
N SER A 50 6.70 1.53 -23.33
CA SER A 50 7.16 2.91 -23.57
C SER A 50 6.92 3.37 -25.01
N ARG A 51 6.93 2.46 -26.00
CA ARG A 51 6.55 2.80 -27.40
C ARG A 51 5.08 3.22 -27.53
N ILE A 52 4.23 2.72 -26.63
CA ILE A 52 2.79 3.05 -26.56
C ILE A 52 2.55 4.20 -25.55
N ARG A 53 3.61 4.90 -25.11
CA ARG A 53 3.55 6.02 -24.15
C ARG A 53 2.95 5.65 -22.79
N GLN A 54 3.08 4.40 -22.37
CA GLN A 54 2.66 3.97 -21.03
C GLN A 54 3.79 4.24 -20.01
N PRO A 55 3.48 4.77 -18.81
CA PRO A 55 4.41 4.85 -17.68
C PRO A 55 5.01 3.49 -17.29
N MET A 56 6.21 3.50 -16.71
CA MET A 56 6.93 2.30 -16.29
C MET A 56 6.17 1.51 -15.22
N VAL A 57 5.48 2.22 -14.31
CA VAL A 57 4.56 1.64 -13.32
C VAL A 57 3.61 0.62 -13.93
N ILE A 58 3.06 0.91 -15.11
CA ILE A 58 2.07 0.04 -15.75
C ILE A 58 2.74 -1.24 -16.24
N ALA A 59 3.95 -1.14 -16.80
CA ALA A 59 4.73 -2.30 -17.19
C ALA A 59 5.08 -3.19 -15.99
N GLU A 60 5.32 -2.61 -14.82
CA GLU A 60 5.60 -3.35 -13.58
C GLU A 60 4.36 -4.05 -13.03
N VAL A 61 3.20 -3.40 -13.02
CA VAL A 61 1.93 -4.02 -12.60
C VAL A 61 1.57 -5.18 -13.53
N ILE A 62 1.65 -4.97 -14.85
CA ILE A 62 1.46 -6.04 -15.85
C ILE A 62 2.50 -7.14 -15.66
N GLY A 63 3.76 -6.77 -15.41
CA GLY A 63 4.85 -7.70 -15.12
C GLY A 63 4.54 -8.61 -13.93
N GLY A 64 4.04 -8.04 -12.84
CA GLY A 64 3.58 -8.80 -11.67
C GLY A 64 2.42 -9.73 -11.97
N ILE A 65 1.42 -9.28 -12.76
CA ILE A 65 0.30 -10.13 -13.19
C ILE A 65 0.78 -11.31 -14.05
N LEU A 66 1.72 -11.05 -14.97
CA LEU A 66 2.28 -12.08 -15.86
C LEU A 66 3.18 -13.07 -15.11
N LEU A 67 4.06 -12.60 -14.23
CA LEU A 67 4.94 -13.45 -13.41
C LEU A 67 4.18 -14.19 -12.31
N GLY A 68 3.01 -13.67 -11.91
CA GLY A 68 2.17 -14.24 -10.87
C GLY A 68 1.39 -15.48 -11.29
N PRO A 69 0.49 -15.97 -10.40
CA PRO A 69 -0.33 -17.15 -10.65
C PRO A 69 -1.30 -16.99 -11.83
N SER A 70 -1.58 -15.75 -12.25
CA SER A 70 -2.50 -15.46 -13.34
C SER A 70 -2.00 -15.94 -14.70
N VAL A 71 -0.69 -16.00 -14.95
CA VAL A 71 -0.12 -16.47 -16.22
C VAL A 71 1.01 -17.46 -16.01
N MET A 72 2.21 -17.01 -15.62
CA MET A 72 3.38 -17.91 -15.53
C MET A 72 3.26 -18.93 -14.40
N GLY A 73 2.52 -18.64 -13.33
CA GLY A 73 2.26 -19.63 -12.29
C GLY A 73 1.36 -20.80 -12.73
N ARG A 74 0.77 -20.77 -13.94
CA ARG A 74 0.10 -21.93 -14.55
C ARG A 74 1.07 -22.93 -15.17
N ILE A 75 2.32 -22.54 -15.40
CA ILE A 75 3.37 -23.43 -15.92
C ILE A 75 3.77 -24.38 -14.78
N PRO A 76 3.79 -25.71 -15.01
CA PRO A 76 4.16 -26.66 -13.97
C PRO A 76 5.58 -26.36 -13.46
N ASN A 77 5.76 -26.44 -12.14
CA ASN A 77 7.02 -26.18 -11.43
C ASN A 77 7.56 -24.73 -11.46
N PHE A 78 6.98 -23.80 -12.21
CA PHE A 78 7.49 -22.41 -12.24
C PHE A 78 7.31 -21.72 -10.89
N SER A 79 6.08 -21.72 -10.37
CA SER A 79 5.73 -21.07 -9.10
C SER A 79 6.45 -21.72 -7.91
N SER A 80 6.51 -23.05 -7.86
CA SER A 80 7.18 -23.76 -6.76
C SER A 80 8.70 -23.60 -6.74
N THR A 81 9.32 -23.34 -7.90
CA THR A 81 10.79 -23.17 -8.01
C THR A 81 11.21 -21.73 -7.78
N ILE A 82 10.55 -20.78 -8.44
CA ILE A 82 10.98 -19.37 -8.45
C ILE A 82 10.26 -18.55 -7.38
N PHE A 83 8.96 -18.80 -7.12
CA PHE A 83 8.15 -18.05 -6.17
C PHE A 83 7.48 -18.96 -5.12
N PRO A 84 8.25 -19.77 -4.36
CA PRO A 84 7.67 -20.68 -3.38
C PRO A 84 6.92 -19.87 -2.30
N PRO A 85 5.74 -20.32 -1.82
CA PRO A 85 4.92 -19.57 -0.88
C PRO A 85 5.66 -19.05 0.37
N PRO A 86 6.61 -19.79 0.97
CA PRO A 86 7.39 -19.29 2.11
C PRO A 86 8.30 -18.09 1.82
N SER A 87 8.64 -17.84 0.55
CA SER A 87 9.50 -16.70 0.16
C SER A 87 8.74 -15.40 -0.04
N LEU A 88 7.42 -15.46 -0.30
CA LEU A 88 6.60 -14.31 -0.62
C LEU A 88 6.53 -13.26 0.51
N PRO A 89 6.45 -13.63 1.80
CA PRO A 89 6.50 -12.65 2.89
C PRO A 89 7.82 -11.87 2.93
N PHE A 90 8.94 -12.53 2.65
CA PHE A 90 10.25 -11.87 2.63
C PHE A 90 10.36 -10.88 1.46
N LEU A 91 9.92 -11.30 0.27
CA LEU A 91 9.81 -10.42 -0.90
C LEU A 91 8.90 -9.21 -0.62
N GLY A 92 7.76 -9.45 0.02
CA GLY A 92 6.81 -8.41 0.43
C GLY A 92 7.40 -7.42 1.44
N LEU A 93 8.20 -7.90 2.40
CA LEU A 93 8.88 -7.03 3.36
C LEU A 93 9.85 -6.08 2.65
N VAL A 94 10.69 -6.60 1.75
CA VAL A 94 11.62 -5.76 0.98
C VAL A 94 10.88 -4.80 0.06
N ALA A 95 9.79 -5.24 -0.57
CA ALA A 95 8.94 -4.38 -1.40
C ALA A 95 8.32 -3.23 -0.60
N ASN A 96 7.83 -3.49 0.63
CA ASN A 96 7.31 -2.46 1.51
C ASN A 96 8.39 -1.45 1.92
N VAL A 97 9.61 -1.91 2.23
CA VAL A 97 10.74 -1.00 2.52
C VAL A 97 11.05 -0.14 1.29
N GLY A 98 11.10 -0.74 0.09
CA GLY A 98 11.29 0.00 -1.16
C GLY A 98 10.19 1.03 -1.41
N LEU A 99 8.93 0.68 -1.13
CA LEU A 99 7.79 1.60 -1.24
C LEU A 99 7.89 2.77 -0.26
N VAL A 100 8.34 2.54 0.98
CA VAL A 100 8.58 3.60 1.96
C VAL A 100 9.67 4.56 1.47
N PHE A 101 10.80 4.04 0.99
CA PHE A 101 11.86 4.89 0.42
C PHE A 101 11.40 5.65 -0.82
N PHE A 102 10.61 5.00 -1.68
CA PHE A 102 10.03 5.64 -2.85
C PHE A 102 9.10 6.79 -2.45
N LEU A 103 8.19 6.58 -1.50
CA LEU A 103 7.28 7.61 -1.01
C LEU A 103 8.02 8.76 -0.32
N PHE A 104 9.10 8.45 0.40
CA PHE A 104 9.97 9.45 0.97
C PHE A 104 10.61 10.32 -0.12
N MET A 105 11.16 9.70 -1.17
CA MET A 105 11.76 10.42 -2.29
C MET A 105 10.75 11.29 -3.04
N VAL A 106 9.55 10.76 -3.30
CA VAL A 106 8.43 11.54 -3.83
C VAL A 106 8.18 12.74 -2.93
N GLY A 107 8.05 12.53 -1.62
CA GLY A 107 7.81 13.59 -0.63
C GLY A 107 8.84 14.71 -0.64
N LEU A 108 10.12 14.39 -0.91
CA LEU A 108 11.19 15.39 -1.08
C LEU A 108 11.05 16.22 -2.37
N GLU A 109 10.48 15.66 -3.43
CA GLU A 109 10.23 16.39 -4.68
C GLU A 109 8.96 17.27 -4.63
N LEU A 110 8.09 17.07 -3.63
CA LEU A 110 6.83 17.80 -3.52
C LEU A 110 7.01 19.21 -2.96
N ASP A 111 6.48 20.19 -3.69
CA ASP A 111 6.32 21.54 -3.17
C ASP A 111 5.10 21.63 -2.25
N ILE A 112 5.35 21.52 -0.93
CA ILE A 112 4.35 21.62 0.12
C ILE A 112 3.62 22.98 0.08
N ARG A 113 4.27 24.07 -0.35
CA ARG A 113 3.63 25.40 -0.41
C ARG A 113 2.55 25.41 -1.49
N SER A 114 2.84 24.85 -2.66
CA SER A 114 1.87 24.71 -3.75
C SER A 114 0.69 23.81 -3.35
N LEU A 115 0.98 22.70 -2.64
CA LEU A 115 -0.01 21.78 -2.09
C LEU A 115 -0.97 22.50 -1.13
N LYS A 116 -0.42 23.25 -0.16
CA LYS A 116 -1.19 23.96 0.85
C LYS A 116 -2.05 25.08 0.25
N LYS A 117 -1.56 25.78 -0.77
CA LYS A 117 -2.31 26.85 -1.46
C LYS A 117 -3.61 26.34 -2.08
N ASN A 118 -3.62 25.09 -2.55
CA ASN A 118 -4.77 24.51 -3.24
C ASN A 118 -5.59 23.53 -2.37
N ILE A 119 -5.33 23.45 -1.07
CA ILE A 119 -5.92 22.43 -0.20
C ILE A 119 -7.45 22.45 -0.16
N HIS A 120 -8.06 23.64 -0.18
CA HIS A 120 -9.52 23.75 -0.15
C HIS A 120 -10.18 23.20 -1.43
N ARG A 121 -9.61 23.52 -2.61
CA ARG A 121 -10.08 22.98 -3.90
C ARG A 121 -9.86 21.48 -3.96
N SER A 122 -8.71 21.03 -3.48
CA SER A 122 -8.33 19.62 -3.46
C SER A 122 -9.23 18.79 -2.53
N PHE A 123 -9.67 19.36 -1.41
CA PHE A 123 -10.63 18.73 -0.51
C PHE A 123 -12.00 18.52 -1.17
N ILE A 124 -12.50 19.51 -1.91
CA ILE A 124 -13.78 19.38 -2.64
C ILE A 124 -13.66 18.30 -3.72
N ILE A 125 -12.53 18.27 -4.46
CA ILE A 125 -12.27 17.26 -5.49
C ILE A 125 -12.17 15.87 -4.88
N SER A 126 -11.44 15.72 -3.77
CA SER A 126 -11.33 14.49 -2.99
C SER A 126 -12.71 13.99 -2.54
N LEU A 127 -13.50 14.85 -1.91
CA LEU A 127 -14.83 14.49 -1.42
C LEU A 127 -15.77 14.05 -2.55
N ALA A 128 -15.81 14.80 -3.66
CA ALA A 128 -16.59 14.43 -4.83
C ALA A 128 -16.07 13.13 -5.48
N GLY A 129 -14.74 12.98 -5.55
CA GLY A 129 -14.04 11.84 -6.11
C GLY A 129 -14.19 10.56 -5.31
N MET A 130 -14.43 10.64 -4.00
CA MET A 130 -14.73 9.50 -3.14
C MET A 130 -16.24 9.21 -3.06
N ALA A 131 -17.08 10.24 -2.97
CA ALA A 131 -18.52 10.08 -2.77
C ALA A 131 -19.20 9.36 -3.95
N LEU A 132 -18.79 9.67 -5.18
CA LEU A 132 -19.36 9.04 -6.38
C LEU A 132 -19.02 7.54 -6.47
N PRO A 133 -17.73 7.11 -6.41
CA PRO A 133 -17.38 5.70 -6.37
C PRO A 133 -17.96 4.98 -5.16
N PHE A 134 -17.99 5.60 -3.99
CA PHE A 134 -18.61 5.04 -2.78
C PHE A 134 -20.09 4.72 -3.00
N GLY A 135 -20.86 5.70 -3.50
CA GLY A 135 -22.27 5.51 -3.83
C GLY A 135 -22.48 4.45 -4.92
N SER A 136 -21.62 4.43 -5.94
CA SER A 136 -21.66 3.38 -6.98
C SER A 136 -21.34 2.00 -6.41
N GLY A 137 -20.39 1.91 -5.48
CA GLY A 137 -20.01 0.67 -4.78
C GLY A 137 -21.16 0.14 -3.93
N ILE A 138 -21.91 1.02 -3.26
CA ILE A 138 -23.16 0.62 -2.58
C ILE A 138 -24.17 0.05 -3.58
N GLY A 139 -24.39 0.72 -4.72
CA GLY A 139 -25.30 0.23 -5.75
C GLY A 139 -24.91 -1.14 -6.31
N VAL A 140 -23.62 -1.31 -6.63
CA VAL A 140 -23.06 -2.59 -7.10
C VAL A 140 -23.12 -3.65 -6.00
N SER A 141 -22.96 -3.28 -4.72
CA SER A 141 -23.00 -4.23 -3.60
C SER A 141 -24.34 -4.94 -3.52
N TYR A 142 -25.45 -4.24 -3.79
CA TYR A 142 -26.78 -4.85 -3.77
C TYR A 142 -26.91 -5.92 -4.87
N ALA A 143 -26.49 -5.60 -6.09
CA ALA A 143 -26.55 -6.54 -7.22
C ALA A 143 -25.62 -7.74 -7.01
N LEU A 144 -24.39 -7.52 -6.53
CA LEU A 144 -23.44 -8.60 -6.26
C LEU A 144 -23.89 -9.50 -5.11
N TYR A 145 -24.44 -8.92 -4.04
CA TYR A 145 -24.89 -9.69 -2.89
C TYR A 145 -26.02 -10.65 -3.29
N GLN A 146 -26.97 -10.20 -4.12
CA GLN A 146 -28.02 -11.07 -4.67
C GLN A 146 -27.48 -12.15 -5.63
N LEU A 147 -26.44 -11.83 -6.41
CA LEU A 147 -25.83 -12.78 -7.36
C LEU A 147 -25.03 -13.87 -6.64
N LEU A 148 -24.43 -13.57 -5.49
CA LEU A 148 -23.60 -14.50 -4.71
C LEU A 148 -24.41 -15.59 -3.98
N GLY A 149 -25.75 -15.58 -4.04
CA GLY A 149 -26.62 -16.62 -3.47
C GLY A 149 -27.23 -16.22 -2.13
N THR A 150 -27.60 -17.19 -1.28
CA THR A 150 -28.23 -16.97 0.04
C THR A 150 -27.41 -17.48 1.24
N ASP A 151 -26.32 -18.20 0.98
CA ASP A 151 -25.40 -18.69 2.01
C ASP A 151 -24.32 -17.64 2.30
N HIS A 152 -24.71 -16.59 3.01
CA HIS A 152 -23.81 -15.51 3.39
C HIS A 152 -23.38 -15.64 4.84
N ASP A 153 -22.09 -15.93 5.05
CA ASP A 153 -21.44 -15.81 6.36
C ASP A 153 -21.28 -14.34 6.81
N VAL A 154 -21.47 -13.38 5.89
CA VAL A 154 -21.22 -11.95 6.12
C VAL A 154 -22.53 -11.17 5.98
N PRO A 155 -22.92 -10.35 6.97
CA PRO A 155 -24.13 -9.55 6.88
C PRO A 155 -24.04 -8.50 5.77
N PHE A 156 -25.17 -8.24 5.09
CA PHE A 156 -25.24 -7.29 3.98
C PHE A 156 -24.68 -5.90 4.31
N SER A 157 -24.91 -5.39 5.52
CA SER A 157 -24.38 -4.08 5.95
C SER A 157 -22.85 -4.03 5.93
N SER A 158 -22.19 -5.11 6.36
CA SER A 158 -20.74 -5.24 6.34
C SER A 158 -20.21 -5.34 4.91
N PHE A 159 -20.87 -6.14 4.07
CA PHE A 159 -20.52 -6.28 2.65
C PHE A 159 -20.67 -4.96 1.89
N LEU A 160 -21.78 -4.26 2.09
CA LEU A 160 -22.10 -2.97 1.49
C LEU A 160 -21.09 -1.89 1.89
N LEU A 161 -20.79 -1.77 3.19
CA LEU A 161 -19.81 -0.79 3.67
C LEU A 161 -18.40 -1.11 3.16
N PHE A 162 -18.00 -2.38 3.19
CA PHE A 162 -16.69 -2.80 2.70
C PHE A 162 -16.54 -2.52 1.21
N LEU A 163 -17.52 -2.90 0.39
CA LEU A 163 -17.45 -2.68 -1.05
C LEU A 163 -17.54 -1.19 -1.40
N GLY A 164 -18.40 -0.43 -0.70
CA GLY A 164 -18.49 1.02 -0.86
C GLY A 164 -17.16 1.71 -0.59
N VAL A 165 -16.51 1.41 0.54
CA VAL A 165 -15.19 1.95 0.86
C VAL A 165 -14.15 1.47 -0.14
N ALA A 166 -14.09 0.17 -0.45
CA ALA A 166 -13.10 -0.40 -1.37
C ALA A 166 -13.12 0.26 -2.76
N MET A 167 -14.31 0.61 -3.27
CA MET A 167 -14.46 1.31 -4.55
C MET A 167 -14.02 2.78 -4.51
N ALA A 168 -13.97 3.38 -3.33
CA ALA A 168 -13.60 4.79 -3.13
C ALA A 168 -12.10 5.02 -2.85
N ILE A 169 -11.33 3.97 -2.56
CA ILE A 169 -9.90 4.09 -2.25
C ILE A 169 -9.10 4.42 -3.51
N THR A 170 -8.27 5.46 -3.44
CA THR A 170 -7.29 5.80 -4.48
C THR A 170 -5.87 5.56 -3.96
N ALA A 171 -4.99 5.01 -4.80
CA ALA A 171 -3.62 4.69 -4.40
C ALA A 171 -2.67 5.88 -4.66
N PHE A 172 -2.39 6.65 -3.61
CA PHE A 172 -1.45 7.79 -3.67
C PHE A 172 -0.05 7.44 -4.25
N PRO A 173 0.62 6.34 -3.86
CA PRO A 173 1.99 6.07 -4.32
C PRO A 173 2.09 5.90 -5.84
N VAL A 174 1.12 5.21 -6.42
CA VAL A 174 1.05 4.91 -7.87
C VAL A 174 0.83 6.20 -8.65
N LEU A 175 -0.12 7.02 -8.21
CA LEU A 175 -0.39 8.32 -8.81
C LEU A 175 0.83 9.24 -8.77
N ALA A 176 1.47 9.36 -7.60
CA ALA A 176 2.64 10.21 -7.44
C ALA A 176 3.77 9.76 -8.37
N ARG A 177 3.96 8.45 -8.51
CA ARG A 177 4.95 7.89 -9.45
C ARG A 177 4.64 8.24 -10.89
N ILE A 178 3.39 8.09 -11.32
CA ILE A 178 2.97 8.45 -12.69
C ILE A 178 3.23 9.94 -12.95
N LEU A 179 2.86 10.82 -12.03
CA LEU A 179 3.09 12.26 -12.18
C LEU A 179 4.59 12.62 -12.19
N THR A 180 5.41 11.88 -11.44
CA THR A 180 6.88 12.05 -11.43
C THR A 180 7.48 11.63 -12.77
N GLU A 181 7.13 10.43 -13.26
CA GLU A 181 7.61 9.89 -14.54
C GLU A 181 7.18 10.78 -15.73
N LEU A 182 5.98 11.33 -15.67
CA LEU A 182 5.45 12.26 -16.68
C LEU A 182 5.91 13.71 -16.49
N LYS A 183 6.71 14.01 -15.45
CA LYS A 183 7.18 15.36 -15.10
C LYS A 183 6.06 16.38 -14.87
N LEU A 184 4.93 15.92 -14.35
CA LEU A 184 3.72 16.73 -14.11
C LEU A 184 3.59 17.24 -12.67
N LEU A 185 4.46 16.81 -11.73
CA LEU A 185 4.38 17.18 -10.31
C LEU A 185 4.28 18.69 -10.04
N ARG A 186 4.98 19.50 -10.83
CA ARG A 186 5.04 20.96 -10.67
C ARG A 186 3.91 21.72 -11.38
N THR A 187 3.07 21.02 -12.13
CA THR A 187 1.93 21.64 -12.83
C THR A 187 0.77 21.91 -11.87
N PHE A 188 -0.11 22.85 -12.24
CA PHE A 188 -1.32 23.11 -11.45
C PHE A 188 -2.20 21.86 -11.29
N VAL A 189 -2.38 21.10 -12.37
CA VAL A 189 -3.14 19.84 -12.37
C VAL A 189 -2.45 18.81 -11.48
N GLY A 190 -1.14 18.58 -11.65
CA GLY A 190 -0.39 17.64 -10.82
C GLY A 190 -0.43 17.98 -9.34
N SER A 191 -0.27 19.25 -8.98
CA SER A 191 -0.32 19.71 -7.58
C SER A 191 -1.70 19.51 -6.95
N ILE A 192 -2.78 19.85 -7.67
CA ILE A 192 -4.15 19.63 -7.16
C ILE A 192 -4.48 18.15 -7.04
N THR A 193 -4.17 17.36 -8.06
CA THR A 193 -4.44 15.92 -8.08
C THR A 193 -3.67 15.21 -6.97
N LEU A 194 -2.42 15.59 -6.72
CA LEU A 194 -1.62 15.02 -5.64
C LEU A 194 -2.11 15.45 -4.26
N SER A 195 -2.53 16.71 -4.11
CA SER A 195 -3.15 17.21 -2.86
C SER A 195 -4.43 16.45 -2.54
N ALA A 196 -5.28 16.23 -3.55
CA ALA A 196 -6.54 15.50 -3.40
C ALA A 196 -6.27 14.04 -3.02
N ALA A 197 -5.34 13.38 -3.72
CA ALA A 197 -4.97 11.99 -3.42
C ALA A 197 -4.32 11.80 -2.05
N ALA A 198 -3.59 12.80 -1.54
CA ALA A 198 -3.06 12.75 -0.18
C ALA A 198 -4.18 12.84 0.87
N ILE A 199 -5.22 13.63 0.61
CA ILE A 199 -6.42 13.65 1.46
C ILE A 199 -7.14 12.31 1.37
N ASP A 200 -7.34 11.78 0.15
CA ASP A 200 -7.99 10.48 -0.09
C ASP A 200 -7.27 9.31 0.60
N ASP A 201 -5.93 9.30 0.62
CA ASP A 201 -5.16 8.21 1.24
C ASP A 201 -5.38 8.21 2.76
N VAL A 202 -5.30 9.38 3.40
CA VAL A 202 -5.58 9.53 4.84
C VAL A 202 -7.02 9.16 5.18
N THR A 203 -8.00 9.63 4.40
CA THR A 203 -9.42 9.31 4.64
C THR A 203 -9.70 7.83 4.40
N SER A 204 -9.12 7.24 3.37
CA SER A 204 -9.26 5.82 3.02
C SER A 204 -8.72 4.90 4.11
N TRP A 205 -7.55 5.19 4.69
CA TRP A 205 -7.03 4.40 5.81
C TRP A 205 -7.90 4.52 7.07
N CYS A 206 -8.43 5.71 7.36
CA CYS A 206 -9.39 5.91 8.45
C CYS A 206 -10.69 5.11 8.23
N LEU A 207 -11.24 5.18 7.02
CA LEU A 207 -12.46 4.48 6.64
C LEU A 207 -12.27 2.95 6.64
N LEU A 208 -11.15 2.46 6.10
CA LEU A 208 -10.85 1.03 6.10
C LEU A 208 -10.70 0.50 7.53
N ALA A 209 -9.99 1.22 8.41
CA ALA A 209 -9.88 0.84 9.81
C ALA A 209 -11.26 0.80 10.50
N LEU A 210 -12.12 1.78 10.23
CA LEU A 210 -13.50 1.82 10.74
C LEU A 210 -14.32 0.63 10.23
N VAL A 211 -14.26 0.32 8.94
CA VAL A 211 -14.99 -0.83 8.37
C VAL A 211 -14.49 -2.14 8.97
N VAL A 212 -13.16 -2.35 9.03
CA VAL A 212 -12.58 -3.55 9.63
C VAL A 212 -13.00 -3.68 11.10
N ALA A 213 -13.07 -2.57 11.84
CA ALA A 213 -13.56 -2.57 13.21
C ALA A 213 -15.05 -2.96 13.29
N ILE A 214 -15.90 -2.42 12.42
CA ILE A 214 -17.34 -2.76 12.39
C ILE A 214 -17.55 -4.23 12.01
N VAL A 215 -16.83 -4.74 11.01
CA VAL A 215 -16.96 -6.12 10.52
C VAL A 215 -16.49 -7.14 11.55
N ASN A 216 -15.43 -6.82 12.30
CA ASN A 216 -14.89 -7.70 13.34
C ASN A 216 -15.48 -7.43 14.74
N ALA A 217 -16.28 -6.37 14.90
CA ALA A 217 -16.89 -6.05 16.18
C ALA A 217 -18.08 -6.96 16.45
N GLY A 218 -17.91 -7.90 17.38
CA GLY A 218 -19.04 -8.56 18.04
C GLY A 218 -19.81 -7.65 19.01
N SER A 219 -19.25 -6.48 19.41
CA SER A 219 -19.89 -5.53 20.33
C SER A 219 -19.50 -4.07 20.06
N GLY A 220 -20.43 -3.14 20.32
CA GLY A 220 -20.24 -1.69 20.09
C GLY A 220 -19.10 -1.05 20.89
N ILE A 221 -18.61 -1.70 21.96
CA ILE A 221 -17.48 -1.22 22.76
C ILE A 221 -16.17 -1.25 21.94
N ILE A 222 -16.01 -2.22 21.04
CA ILE A 222 -14.82 -2.37 20.18
C ILE A 222 -14.79 -1.24 19.16
N ILE A 223 -15.94 -0.86 18.61
CA ILE A 223 -16.07 0.26 17.67
C ILE A 223 -15.65 1.57 18.36
N LEU A 224 -16.16 1.82 19.57
CA LEU A 224 -15.79 3.01 20.34
C LEU A 224 -14.29 3.04 20.64
N TRP A 225 -13.71 1.90 21.02
CA TRP A 225 -12.27 1.77 21.28
C TRP A 225 -11.43 2.10 20.03
N VAL A 226 -11.79 1.57 18.86
CA VAL A 226 -11.06 1.85 17.61
C VAL A 226 -11.16 3.32 17.22
N ILE A 227 -12.34 3.94 17.36
CA ILE A 227 -12.51 5.37 17.10
C ILE A 227 -11.61 6.20 18.03
N LEU A 228 -11.60 5.89 19.33
CA LEU A 228 -10.75 6.57 20.30
C LEU A 228 -9.27 6.38 20.01
N CYS A 229 -8.83 5.17 19.65
CA CYS A 229 -7.46 4.91 19.23
C CYS A 229 -7.08 5.67 17.95
N THR A 230 -7.98 5.76 16.98
CA THR A 230 -7.74 6.49 15.73
C THR A 230 -7.59 7.98 16.00
N ILE A 231 -8.51 8.57 16.78
CA ILE A 231 -8.42 9.97 17.21
C ILE A 231 -7.13 10.20 18.01
N GLY A 232 -6.82 9.32 18.95
CA GLY A 232 -5.61 9.38 19.77
C GLY A 232 -4.34 9.33 18.93
N PHE A 233 -4.29 8.47 17.91
CA PHE A 233 -3.18 8.38 16.97
C PHE A 233 -3.02 9.66 16.13
N VAL A 234 -4.13 10.19 15.59
CA VAL A 234 -4.12 11.46 14.84
C VAL A 234 -3.63 12.61 15.72
N LEU A 235 -4.11 12.70 16.96
CA LEU A 235 -3.65 13.71 17.92
C LEU A 235 -2.17 13.53 18.25
N LEU A 236 -1.70 12.31 18.47
CA LEU A 236 -0.28 12.02 18.72
C LEU A 236 0.58 12.45 17.52
N MET A 237 0.18 12.14 16.29
CA MET A 237 0.91 12.56 15.10
C MET A 237 0.97 14.09 14.95
N LEU A 238 -0.13 14.78 15.25
CA LEU A 238 -0.18 16.25 15.17
C LEU A 238 0.57 16.95 16.31
N LEU A 239 0.51 16.41 17.53
CA LEU A 239 1.06 17.02 18.75
C LEU A 239 2.51 16.61 19.04
N VAL A 240 2.94 15.43 18.57
CA VAL A 240 4.28 14.88 18.84
C VAL A 240 5.06 14.71 17.54
N GLY A 241 4.48 14.04 16.55
CA GLY A 241 5.13 13.76 15.27
C GLY A 241 5.52 15.04 14.51
N ARG A 242 4.56 15.93 14.31
CA ARG A 242 4.79 17.21 13.61
C ARG A 242 5.85 18.10 14.28
N PRO A 243 5.82 18.37 15.60
CA PRO A 243 6.87 19.18 16.23
C PRO A 243 8.22 18.49 16.30
N LEU A 244 8.29 17.15 16.43
CA LEU A 244 9.55 16.41 16.34
C LEU A 244 10.17 16.57 14.95
N MET A 245 9.39 16.37 13.90
CA MET A 245 9.84 16.57 12.51
C MET A 245 10.28 18.01 12.26
N TYR A 246 9.53 18.99 12.77
CA TYR A 246 9.90 20.39 12.67
C TYR A 246 11.22 20.68 13.40
N LYS A 247 11.39 20.19 14.64
CA LYS A 247 12.64 20.31 15.39
C LYS A 247 13.81 19.64 14.67
N PHE A 248 13.59 18.48 14.07
CA PHE A 248 14.60 17.76 13.30
C PHE A 248 15.01 18.56 12.06
N LEU A 249 14.05 19.11 11.32
CA LEU A 249 14.29 19.95 10.15
C LEU A 249 15.04 21.25 10.49
N VAL A 250 14.74 21.86 11.64
CA VAL A 250 15.48 23.02 12.16
C VAL A 250 16.90 22.61 12.57
N TYR A 251 17.05 21.46 13.23
CA TYR A 251 18.37 20.94 13.62
C TYR A 251 19.26 20.64 12.41
N THR A 252 18.70 20.19 11.29
CA THR A 252 19.43 19.91 10.05
C THR A 252 19.59 21.13 9.13
N ASN A 253 19.16 22.34 9.56
CA ASN A 253 19.21 23.58 8.76
C ASN A 253 18.60 23.47 7.34
N SER A 254 17.63 22.57 7.12
CA SER A 254 17.03 22.36 5.78
C SER A 254 15.97 23.40 5.41
N PHE A 255 15.84 24.50 6.17
CA PHE A 255 14.87 25.57 5.91
C PHE A 255 15.41 26.67 4.96
N GLU A 256 16.71 26.66 4.66
CA GLU A 256 17.35 27.59 3.73
C GLU A 256 17.77 26.84 2.46
N ASN A 257 16.84 26.72 1.50
CA ASN A 257 17.05 26.74 0.04
C ASN A 257 15.71 26.61 -0.70
#